data_AF-A0A061P6J2-F1
#
_entry.id   AF-A0A061P6J2-F1
#
_cell.length_a   1.000
_cell.length_b   1.000
_cell.length_c   1.000
_cell.angle_alpha   90.00
_cell.angle_beta   90.00
_cell.angle_gamma   90.00
#
_symmetry.space_group_name_H-M   'P 1'
#
loop_
_entity.id
_entity.type
_entity.pdbx_description
1 polymer ?
#
loop_
_entity_poly.entity_id
_entity_poly.type
_entity_poly.pdbx_seq_one_letter_code
_entity_poly.pdbx_strand_id
1 'polypeptide(L)'
;MTEEEKLADHYPVYHNRSKQRYMKQKVTLFIALFIISGSLLINLLTTPDVLWVFYIVGPVLYVLLLVNHTILSRAHAGSKIIFQVLALSAMLIVLDTAAGATRWSIHYVIPFLVISATLIVTIIILNKPMKWREYLGYMMTMIVLGFMPVLLFLSSLSLVLWPSAITAFYALLTLIGMALFANRTMRNEFVRRFHI
;
A
#
# COMPACT_ATOMS: atom_id res chain seq x y z
N MET A 1 13.77 50.86 15.84
CA MET A 1 13.54 49.79 14.85
C MET A 1 14.32 50.17 13.61
N THR A 2 15.57 49.72 13.54
CA THR A 2 16.53 49.98 12.46
C THR A 2 16.04 49.31 11.17
N GLU A 3 16.31 49.89 9.99
CA GLU A 3 15.86 49.33 8.71
C GLU A 3 16.29 47.86 8.49
N GLU A 4 17.41 47.46 9.08
CA GLU A 4 17.89 46.07 9.09
C GLU A 4 16.92 45.09 9.79
N GLU A 5 16.20 45.56 10.82
CA GLU A 5 15.24 44.76 11.58
C GLU A 5 13.96 44.49 10.79
N LYS A 6 13.58 45.42 9.89
CA LYS A 6 12.46 45.23 8.93
C LYS A 6 12.82 44.29 7.77
N LEU A 7 14.10 44.25 7.36
CA LEU A 7 14.57 43.33 6.32
C LEU A 7 14.65 41.88 6.82
N ALA A 8 14.99 41.67 8.09
CA ALA A 8 15.04 40.34 8.70
C ALA A 8 13.66 39.67 8.81
N ASP A 9 12.60 40.45 9.00
CA ASP A 9 11.23 39.93 9.18
C ASP A 9 10.55 39.53 7.84
N HIS A 10 11.12 39.92 6.70
CA HIS A 10 10.57 39.64 5.38
C HIS A 10 11.08 38.31 4.75
N TYR A 11 12.07 37.66 5.36
CA TYR A 11 12.56 36.37 4.86
C TYR A 11 11.72 35.20 5.39
N PRO A 12 11.20 34.33 4.51
CA PRO A 12 10.48 33.15 4.98
C PRO A 12 11.43 32.25 5.78
N VAL A 13 11.06 31.93 7.02
CA VAL A 13 11.80 30.98 7.87
C VAL A 13 11.79 29.61 7.19
N TYR A 14 12.92 29.24 6.56
CA TYR A 14 13.12 27.94 5.94
C TYR A 14 13.17 26.85 7.01
N HIS A 15 11.99 26.32 7.35
CA HIS A 15 11.91 25.11 8.15
C HIS A 15 12.54 23.97 7.36
N ASN A 16 13.63 23.41 7.88
CA ASN A 16 14.36 22.31 7.26
C ASN A 16 13.56 20.99 7.40
N ARG A 17 12.45 20.89 6.66
CA ARG A 17 11.52 19.75 6.66
C ARG A 17 12.19 18.45 6.22
N SER A 18 13.26 18.52 5.41
CA SER A 18 14.05 17.35 5.02
C SER A 18 14.88 16.80 6.19
N LYS A 19 15.50 17.67 7.00
CA LYS A 19 16.24 17.28 8.22
C LYS A 19 15.32 16.61 9.25
N GLN A 20 14.13 17.18 9.48
CA GLN A 20 13.14 16.55 10.39
C GLN A 20 12.64 15.19 9.87
N ARG A 21 12.39 15.05 8.56
CA ARG A 21 12.01 13.77 7.95
C ARG A 21 13.12 12.72 8.14
N TYR A 22 14.35 13.09 7.87
CA TYR A 22 15.52 12.22 8.02
C TYR A 22 15.70 11.75 9.48
N MET A 23 15.54 12.66 10.44
CA MET A 23 15.58 12.30 11.87
C MET A 23 14.47 11.31 12.24
N LYS A 24 13.22 11.55 11.80
CA LYS A 24 12.09 10.63 12.05
C LYS A 24 12.37 9.24 11.47
N GLN A 25 12.90 9.15 10.25
CA GLN A 25 13.26 7.86 9.64
C GLN A 25 14.31 7.10 10.45
N LYS A 26 15.37 7.81 10.90
CA LYS A 26 16.42 7.20 11.73
C LYS A 26 15.88 6.69 13.06
N VAL A 27 15.02 7.46 13.73
CA VAL A 27 14.41 7.06 15.00
C VAL A 27 13.52 5.83 14.79
N THR A 28 12.66 5.82 13.76
CA THR A 28 11.82 4.66 13.45
C THR A 28 12.66 3.41 13.14
N LEU A 29 13.74 3.56 12.36
CA LEU A 29 14.68 2.46 12.07
C LEU A 29 15.35 1.94 13.34
N PHE A 30 15.80 2.82 14.21
CA PHE A 30 16.46 2.45 15.46
C PHE A 30 15.51 1.68 16.40
N ILE A 31 14.27 2.18 16.55
CA ILE A 31 13.23 1.50 17.35
C ILE A 31 12.91 0.13 16.76
N ALA A 32 12.71 0.03 15.44
CA ALA A 32 12.44 -1.25 14.79
C ALA A 32 13.60 -2.25 15.00
N LEU A 33 14.85 -1.79 14.82
CA LEU A 33 16.03 -2.62 15.04
C LEU A 33 16.13 -3.11 16.47
N PHE A 34 15.84 -2.24 17.45
CA PHE A 34 15.85 -2.60 18.87
C PHE A 34 14.79 -3.66 19.22
N ILE A 35 13.56 -3.51 18.70
CA ILE A 35 12.49 -4.49 18.91
C ILE A 35 12.85 -5.83 18.25
N ILE A 36 13.35 -5.81 17.02
CA ILE A 36 13.73 -7.02 16.29
C ILE A 36 14.89 -7.73 17.00
N SER A 37 15.96 -7.02 17.33
CA SER A 37 17.13 -7.62 18.01
C SER A 37 16.77 -8.14 19.40
N GLY A 38 15.98 -7.40 20.16
CA GLY A 38 15.49 -7.82 21.48
C GLY A 38 14.63 -9.08 21.39
N SER A 39 13.65 -9.11 20.49
CA SER A 39 12.79 -10.28 20.29
C SER A 39 13.57 -11.52 19.84
N LEU A 40 14.55 -11.35 18.95
CA LEU A 40 15.43 -12.43 18.50
C LEU A 40 16.27 -12.98 19.65
N LEU A 41 16.83 -12.10 20.49
CA LEU A 41 17.61 -12.50 21.66
C LEU A 41 16.76 -13.31 22.65
N ILE A 42 15.53 -12.85 22.94
CA ILE A 42 14.61 -13.57 23.85
C ILE A 42 14.22 -14.93 23.24
N ASN A 43 13.97 -14.99 21.93
CA ASN A 43 13.66 -16.24 21.24
C ASN A 43 14.81 -17.25 21.39
N LEU A 44 16.06 -16.80 21.17
CA LEU A 44 17.25 -17.65 21.32
C LEU A 44 17.44 -18.16 22.75
N LEU A 45 17.17 -17.32 23.75
CA LEU A 45 17.38 -17.65 25.16
C LEU A 45 16.27 -18.51 25.78
N THR A 46 15.05 -18.41 25.26
CA THR A 46 13.87 -19.04 25.88
C THR A 46 13.46 -20.32 25.16
N THR A 47 13.27 -20.25 23.84
CA THR A 47 12.73 -21.35 23.02
C THR A 47 13.32 -21.28 21.61
N PRO A 48 14.55 -21.77 21.38
CA PRO A 48 15.19 -21.70 20.06
C PRO A 48 14.44 -22.52 19.00
N ASP A 49 13.73 -23.57 19.38
CA ASP A 49 13.02 -24.47 18.46
C ASP A 49 11.71 -23.87 17.91
N VAL A 50 11.15 -22.85 18.59
CA VAL A 50 9.90 -22.20 18.19
C VAL A 50 10.20 -20.78 17.75
N LEU A 51 10.00 -20.49 16.46
CA LEU A 51 10.31 -19.19 15.85
C LEU A 51 9.16 -18.18 16.03
N TRP A 52 8.74 -17.93 17.27
CA TRP A 52 7.69 -16.94 17.56
C TRP A 52 8.11 -15.49 17.22
N VAL A 53 9.41 -15.27 17.02
CA VAL A 53 9.98 -14.01 16.52
C VAL A 53 9.31 -13.49 15.23
N PHE A 54 8.80 -14.37 14.36
CA PHE A 54 8.12 -13.95 13.12
C PHE A 54 6.82 -13.15 13.37
N TYR A 55 6.12 -13.43 14.48
CA TYR A 55 4.93 -12.66 14.88
C TYR A 55 5.25 -11.23 15.30
N ILE A 56 6.51 -10.93 15.59
CA ILE A 56 6.99 -9.60 15.96
C ILE A 56 7.62 -8.93 14.74
N VAL A 57 8.54 -9.62 14.06
CA VAL A 57 9.30 -9.08 12.93
C VAL A 57 8.37 -8.68 11.78
N GLY A 58 7.36 -9.49 11.43
CA GLY A 58 6.42 -9.19 10.36
C GLY A 58 5.70 -7.84 10.54
N PRO A 59 4.94 -7.65 11.63
CA PRO A 59 4.28 -6.38 11.92
C PRO A 59 5.25 -5.20 12.07
N VAL A 60 6.41 -5.38 12.70
CA VAL A 60 7.40 -4.30 12.88
C VAL A 60 7.95 -3.83 11.53
N LEU A 61 8.30 -4.75 10.63
CA LEU A 61 8.72 -4.41 9.27
C LEU A 61 7.60 -3.71 8.50
N TYR A 62 6.36 -4.18 8.63
CA TYR A 62 5.21 -3.52 8.00
C TYR A 62 5.05 -2.07 8.50
N VAL A 63 5.10 -1.83 9.81
CA VAL A 63 5.00 -0.48 10.39
C VAL A 63 6.14 0.39 9.89
N LEU A 64 7.36 -0.13 9.81
CA LEU A 64 8.50 0.60 9.27
C LEU A 64 8.28 1.02 7.82
N LEU A 65 7.80 0.11 6.98
CA LEU A 65 7.46 0.41 5.58
C LEU A 65 6.31 1.43 5.50
N LEU A 66 5.29 1.30 6.34
CA LEU A 66 4.15 2.22 6.42
C LEU A 66 4.58 3.62 6.82
N VAL A 67 5.41 3.78 7.85
CA VAL A 67 5.90 5.10 8.27
C VAL A 67 6.75 5.72 7.17
N ASN A 68 7.69 4.98 6.61
CA ASN A 68 8.62 5.49 5.60
C ASN A 68 7.94 5.84 4.28
N HIS A 69 7.06 4.98 3.79
CA HIS A 69 6.45 5.09 2.47
C HIS A 69 5.05 5.73 2.48
N THR A 70 4.23 5.53 3.52
CA THR A 70 2.88 6.10 3.56
C THR A 70 2.87 7.46 4.26
N ILE A 71 3.45 7.57 5.45
CA ILE A 71 3.34 8.79 6.27
C ILE A 71 4.34 9.85 5.80
N LEU A 72 5.62 9.48 5.63
CA LEU A 72 6.66 10.43 5.31
C LEU A 72 6.78 10.74 3.80
N SER A 73 6.20 9.90 2.94
CA SER A 73 6.26 10.11 1.49
C SER A 73 5.24 11.13 0.99
N ARG A 74 5.66 11.92 0.00
CA ARG A 74 4.79 12.77 -0.81
C ARG A 74 4.18 12.04 -2.01
N ALA A 75 4.28 10.70 -2.04
CA ALA A 75 3.66 9.88 -3.08
C ALA A 75 2.15 10.11 -3.19
N HIS A 76 1.62 9.93 -4.39
CA HIS A 76 0.18 9.99 -4.65
C HIS A 76 -0.57 8.94 -3.81
N ALA A 77 -1.80 9.27 -3.40
CA ALA A 77 -2.57 8.37 -2.54
C ALA A 77 -2.84 7.01 -3.20
N GLY A 78 -3.09 6.95 -4.52
CA GLY A 78 -3.25 5.69 -5.25
C GLY A 78 -2.00 4.78 -5.16
N SER A 79 -0.80 5.34 -5.32
CA SER A 79 0.46 4.61 -5.13
C SER A 79 0.64 4.12 -3.69
N LYS A 80 0.25 4.93 -2.70
CA LYS A 80 0.28 4.51 -1.29
C LYS A 80 -0.65 3.33 -1.02
N ILE A 81 -1.85 3.31 -1.61
CA ILE A 81 -2.81 2.21 -1.44
C ILE A 81 -2.25 0.93 -2.07
N ILE A 82 -1.72 0.98 -3.29
CA ILE A 82 -1.10 -0.20 -3.94
C ILE A 82 0.05 -0.74 -3.08
N PHE A 83 0.92 0.14 -2.61
CA PHE A 83 2.03 -0.26 -1.75
C PHE A 83 1.53 -0.89 -0.43
N GLN A 84 0.51 -0.32 0.20
CA GLN A 84 -0.09 -0.90 1.41
C GLN A 84 -0.70 -2.28 1.15
N VAL A 85 -1.35 -2.47 0.00
CA VAL A 85 -1.91 -3.77 -0.39
C VAL A 85 -0.81 -4.82 -0.49
N LEU A 86 0.27 -4.50 -1.20
CA LEU A 86 1.41 -5.40 -1.37
C LEU A 86 2.11 -5.68 -0.03
N ALA A 87 2.37 -4.64 0.76
CA ALA A 87 3.06 -4.77 2.05
C ALA A 87 2.25 -5.56 3.08
N LEU A 88 0.94 -5.30 3.18
CA LEU A 88 0.04 -6.08 4.05
C LEU A 88 -0.06 -7.53 3.58
N SER A 89 -0.20 -7.77 2.27
CA SER A 89 -0.28 -9.13 1.73
C SER A 89 0.99 -9.92 2.05
N ALA A 90 2.17 -9.32 1.85
CA ALA A 90 3.44 -9.95 2.19
C ALA A 90 3.56 -10.25 3.69
N MET A 91 3.19 -9.29 4.55
CA MET A 91 3.16 -9.48 6.00
C MET A 91 2.24 -10.64 6.41
N LEU A 92 1.02 -10.70 5.85
CA LEU A 92 0.05 -11.75 6.16
C LEU A 92 0.51 -13.13 5.71
N ILE A 93 1.25 -13.22 4.59
CA ILE A 93 1.87 -14.49 4.15
C ILE A 93 2.92 -14.95 5.16
N VAL A 94 3.78 -14.04 5.64
CA VAL A 94 4.80 -14.37 6.66
C VAL A 94 4.15 -14.83 7.97
N LEU A 95 3.05 -14.19 8.39
CA LEU A 95 2.32 -14.60 9.59
C LEU A 95 1.61 -15.95 9.41
N ASP A 96 1.05 -16.19 8.23
CA ASP A 96 0.40 -17.46 7.91
C ASP A 96 1.40 -18.62 7.89
N THR A 97 2.57 -18.43 7.29
CA THR A 97 3.63 -19.47 7.30
C THR A 97 4.17 -19.71 8.70
N ALA A 98 4.34 -18.66 9.51
CA ALA A 98 4.74 -18.77 10.91
C ALA A 98 3.68 -19.50 11.77
N ALA A 99 2.39 -19.36 11.45
CA ALA A 99 1.28 -20.00 12.14
C ALA A 99 0.99 -21.45 11.71
N GLY A 100 1.90 -22.09 10.99
CA GLY A 100 1.74 -23.48 10.54
C GLY A 100 1.18 -23.62 9.13
N ALA A 101 1.25 -22.56 8.31
CA ALA A 101 0.94 -22.58 6.88
C ALA A 101 -0.47 -23.11 6.55
N THR A 102 -1.46 -22.66 7.32
CA THR A 102 -2.87 -23.02 7.12
C THR A 102 -3.52 -22.25 5.97
N ARG A 103 -2.78 -21.34 5.31
CA ARG A 103 -3.14 -20.60 4.09
C ARG A 103 -4.36 -19.71 4.24
N TRP A 104 -4.75 -19.34 5.47
CA TRP A 104 -5.92 -18.50 5.73
C TRP A 104 -5.78 -17.10 5.10
N SER A 105 -4.55 -16.59 5.04
CA SER A 105 -4.25 -15.30 4.42
C SER A 105 -4.54 -15.33 2.92
N ILE A 106 -4.15 -16.39 2.23
CA ILE A 106 -4.33 -16.59 0.79
C ILE A 106 -5.80 -16.89 0.47
N HIS A 107 -6.45 -17.72 1.30
CA HIS A 107 -7.83 -18.13 1.07
C HIS A 107 -8.82 -16.97 1.23
N TYR A 108 -8.67 -16.14 2.25
CA TYR A 108 -9.70 -15.16 2.61
C TYR A 108 -9.16 -13.73 2.64
N VAL A 109 -8.08 -13.49 3.37
CA VAL A 109 -7.74 -12.11 3.75
C VAL A 109 -7.16 -11.31 2.59
N ILE A 110 -6.26 -11.87 1.80
CA ILE A 110 -5.71 -11.21 0.60
C ILE A 110 -6.83 -10.88 -0.40
N PRO A 111 -7.73 -11.83 -0.75
CA PRO A 111 -8.90 -11.53 -1.57
C PRO A 111 -9.72 -10.31 -1.10
N PHE A 112 -10.13 -10.31 0.18
CA PHE A 112 -10.93 -9.22 0.73
C PHE A 112 -10.16 -7.90 0.83
N LEU A 113 -8.86 -7.98 1.10
CA LEU A 113 -7.98 -6.83 1.15
C LEU A 113 -7.88 -6.15 -0.21
N VAL A 114 -7.74 -6.91 -1.30
CA VAL A 114 -7.71 -6.36 -2.67
C VAL A 114 -9.06 -5.73 -3.05
N ILE A 115 -10.19 -6.36 -2.72
CA ILE A 115 -11.53 -5.76 -2.91
C ILE A 115 -11.61 -4.42 -2.16
N SER A 116 -11.26 -4.40 -0.88
CA SER A 116 -11.35 -3.20 -0.04
C SER A 116 -10.52 -2.05 -0.60
N ALA A 117 -9.29 -2.33 -1.05
CA ALA A 117 -8.41 -1.33 -1.62
C ALA A 117 -8.92 -0.79 -2.97
N THR A 118 -9.46 -1.67 -3.80
CA THR A 118 -10.07 -1.30 -5.09
C THR A 118 -11.32 -0.44 -4.87
N LEU A 119 -12.12 -0.77 -3.86
CA LEU A 119 -13.28 0.00 -3.44
C LEU A 119 -12.89 1.39 -2.92
N ILE A 120 -11.83 1.49 -2.10
CA ILE A 120 -11.30 2.77 -1.64
C ILE A 120 -10.86 3.65 -2.83
N VAL A 121 -10.12 3.09 -3.79
CA VAL A 121 -9.70 3.84 -4.99
C VAL A 121 -10.91 4.31 -5.78
N THR A 122 -11.92 3.45 -5.96
CA THR A 122 -13.16 3.78 -6.66
C THR A 122 -13.90 4.95 -5.97
N ILE A 123 -14.03 4.91 -4.64
CA ILE A 123 -14.66 5.98 -3.84
C ILE A 123 -13.87 7.29 -3.97
N ILE A 124 -12.54 7.26 -3.94
CA ILE A 124 -11.70 8.45 -4.10
C ILE A 124 -11.97 9.11 -5.46
N ILE A 125 -12.07 8.30 -6.51
CA ILE A 125 -12.32 8.76 -7.87
C ILE A 125 -13.71 9.38 -7.99
N LEU A 126 -14.75 8.73 -7.44
CA LEU A 126 -16.12 9.23 -7.46
C LEU A 126 -16.26 10.57 -6.71
N ASN A 127 -15.57 10.72 -5.58
CA ASN A 127 -15.58 11.97 -4.81
C ASN A 127 -14.75 13.09 -5.46
N LYS A 128 -13.76 12.76 -6.30
CA LYS A 128 -12.84 13.73 -6.91
C LYS A 128 -12.68 13.47 -8.41
N PRO A 129 -13.72 13.68 -9.22
CA PRO A 129 -13.70 13.37 -10.66
C PRO A 129 -12.63 14.16 -11.42
N MET A 130 -12.24 15.36 -10.96
CA MET A 130 -11.15 16.14 -11.56
C MET A 130 -9.80 15.40 -11.53
N LYS A 131 -9.60 14.46 -10.60
CA LYS A 131 -8.39 13.64 -10.50
C LYS A 131 -8.49 12.30 -11.23
N TRP A 132 -9.58 12.05 -11.95
CA TRP A 132 -9.84 10.78 -12.65
C TRP A 132 -8.61 10.29 -13.42
N ARG A 133 -8.02 11.16 -14.25
CA ARG A 133 -6.84 10.85 -15.07
C ARG A 133 -5.60 10.44 -14.27
N GLU A 134 -5.38 11.05 -13.11
CA GLU A 134 -4.25 10.71 -12.23
C GLU A 134 -4.43 9.32 -11.60
N TYR A 135 -5.69 8.90 -11.37
CA TYR A 135 -6.01 7.63 -10.73
C TYR A 135 -6.25 6.48 -11.70
N LEU A 136 -6.43 6.74 -13.00
CA LEU A 136 -6.64 5.69 -14.00
C LEU A 136 -5.54 4.62 -13.96
N GLY A 137 -4.28 5.02 -13.91
CA GLY A 137 -3.16 4.08 -13.84
C GLY A 137 -3.23 3.20 -12.60
N TYR A 138 -3.55 3.80 -11.44
CA TYR A 138 -3.68 3.06 -10.18
C TYR A 138 -4.88 2.11 -10.18
N MET A 139 -6.00 2.52 -10.78
CA MET A 139 -7.18 1.67 -10.89
C MET A 139 -6.93 0.48 -11.81
N MET A 140 -6.22 0.69 -12.94
CA MET A 140 -5.78 -0.41 -13.81
C MET A 140 -4.87 -1.40 -13.08
N THR A 141 -3.92 -0.90 -12.27
CA THR A 141 -3.08 -1.79 -11.44
C THR A 141 -3.91 -2.57 -10.43
N MET A 142 -4.89 -1.95 -9.78
CA MET A 142 -5.79 -2.64 -8.85
C MET A 142 -6.65 -3.70 -9.53
N ILE A 143 -7.13 -3.45 -10.76
CA ILE A 143 -7.86 -4.44 -11.54
C ILE A 143 -6.96 -5.66 -11.82
N VAL A 144 -5.71 -5.45 -12.24
CA VAL A 144 -4.74 -6.54 -12.44
C VAL A 144 -4.49 -7.31 -11.13
N LEU A 145 -4.32 -6.60 -10.01
CA LEU A 145 -4.20 -7.22 -8.68
C LEU A 145 -5.48 -7.98 -8.27
N GLY A 146 -6.66 -7.54 -8.71
CA GLY A 146 -7.94 -8.19 -8.45
C GLY A 146 -8.08 -9.58 -9.08
N PHE A 147 -7.34 -9.85 -10.15
CA PHE A 147 -7.23 -11.18 -10.77
C PHE A 147 -6.15 -12.06 -10.12
N MET A 148 -5.24 -11.49 -9.33
CA MET A 148 -4.14 -12.23 -8.69
C MET A 148 -4.63 -13.36 -7.75
N PRO A 149 -5.69 -13.18 -6.93
CA PRO A 149 -6.26 -14.28 -6.14
C PRO A 149 -6.74 -15.48 -6.96
N VAL A 150 -7.17 -15.27 -8.20
CA VAL A 150 -7.57 -16.37 -9.11
C VAL A 150 -6.36 -17.13 -9.60
N LEU A 151 -5.27 -16.43 -9.95
CA LEU A 151 -4.00 -17.07 -10.31
C LEU A 151 -3.46 -17.93 -9.16
N LEU A 152 -3.54 -17.42 -7.92
CA LEU A 152 -3.16 -18.18 -6.72
C LEU A 152 -4.01 -19.44 -6.53
N PHE A 153 -5.30 -19.40 -6.86
CA PHE A 153 -6.17 -20.59 -6.86
C PHE A 153 -5.76 -21.60 -7.95
N LEU A 154 -5.53 -21.13 -9.18
CA LEU A 154 -5.10 -21.99 -10.29
C LEU A 154 -3.74 -22.65 -10.04
N SER A 155 -2.83 -21.98 -9.32
CA SER A 155 -1.55 -22.56 -8.91
C SER A 155 -1.63 -23.55 -7.75
N SER A 156 -2.84 -23.96 -7.31
CA SER A 156 -3.08 -24.83 -6.14
C SER A 156 -2.57 -24.27 -4.80
N LEU A 157 -2.22 -22.98 -4.76
CA LEU A 157 -1.88 -22.27 -3.53
C LEU A 157 -3.14 -21.96 -2.72
N SER A 158 -4.23 -21.57 -3.39
CA SER A 158 -5.56 -21.44 -2.76
C SER A 158 -6.44 -22.65 -3.07
N LEU A 159 -7.13 -23.17 -2.05
CA LEU A 159 -8.08 -24.29 -2.13
C LEU A 159 -9.54 -23.81 -2.12
N VAL A 160 -9.77 -22.53 -1.82
CA VAL A 160 -11.10 -21.93 -1.69
C VAL A 160 -11.34 -21.00 -2.89
N LEU A 161 -12.34 -21.34 -3.71
CA LEU A 161 -12.61 -20.63 -4.96
C LEU A 161 -13.40 -19.33 -4.77
N TRP A 162 -14.40 -19.34 -3.88
CA TRP A 162 -15.38 -18.25 -3.80
C TRP A 162 -14.78 -16.86 -3.50
N PRO A 163 -13.75 -16.69 -2.63
CA PRO A 163 -13.18 -15.38 -2.36
C PRO A 163 -12.49 -14.84 -3.61
N SER A 164 -11.67 -15.67 -4.28
CA SER A 164 -10.99 -15.33 -5.52
C SER A 164 -11.98 -15.04 -6.66
N ALA A 165 -13.10 -15.75 -6.73
CA ALA A 165 -14.14 -15.50 -7.73
C ALA A 165 -14.80 -14.12 -7.51
N ILE A 166 -15.12 -13.76 -6.27
CA ILE A 166 -15.71 -12.45 -5.95
C ILE A 166 -14.71 -11.33 -6.22
N THR A 167 -13.41 -11.50 -5.92
CA THR A 167 -12.43 -10.46 -6.25
C THR A 167 -12.34 -10.19 -7.74
N ALA A 168 -12.27 -11.25 -8.55
CA ALA A 168 -12.20 -11.13 -10.00
C ALA A 168 -13.49 -10.54 -10.57
N PHE A 169 -14.65 -10.94 -10.04
CA PHE A 169 -15.93 -10.34 -10.41
C PHE A 169 -15.97 -8.84 -10.11
N TYR A 170 -15.51 -8.43 -8.92
CA TYR A 170 -15.44 -7.01 -8.57
C TYR A 170 -14.45 -6.25 -9.47
N ALA A 171 -13.28 -6.82 -9.75
CA ALA A 171 -12.32 -6.24 -10.69
C ALA A 171 -12.93 -6.04 -12.08
N LEU A 172 -13.67 -7.03 -12.59
CA LEU A 172 -14.39 -6.95 -13.86
C LEU A 172 -15.45 -5.83 -13.84
N LEU A 173 -16.25 -5.74 -12.78
CA LEU A 173 -17.24 -4.67 -12.63
C LEU A 173 -16.58 -3.30 -12.63
N THR A 174 -15.46 -3.13 -11.94
CA THR A 174 -14.72 -1.86 -11.93
C THR A 174 -14.13 -1.53 -13.30
N LEU A 175 -13.67 -2.52 -14.07
CA LEU A 175 -13.19 -2.34 -15.44
C LEU A 175 -14.33 -1.90 -16.38
N ILE A 176 -15.50 -2.54 -16.31
CA ILE A 176 -16.68 -2.19 -17.09
C ILE A 176 -17.14 -0.77 -16.73
N GLY A 177 -17.24 -0.46 -15.42
CA GLY A 177 -17.56 0.87 -14.94
C GLY A 177 -16.59 1.91 -15.51
N MET A 178 -15.28 1.65 -15.44
CA MET A 178 -14.27 2.51 -16.02
C MET A 178 -14.47 2.74 -17.52
N ALA A 179 -14.73 1.69 -18.30
CA ALA A 179 -14.95 1.80 -19.74
C ALA A 179 -16.17 2.65 -20.09
N LEU A 180 -17.27 2.50 -19.36
CA LEU A 180 -18.50 3.29 -19.54
C LEU A 180 -18.27 4.78 -19.23
N PHE A 181 -17.58 5.09 -18.13
CA PHE A 181 -17.29 6.47 -17.73
C PHE A 181 -16.17 7.13 -18.55
N ALA A 182 -15.25 6.34 -19.10
CA ALA A 182 -14.13 6.84 -19.88
C ALA A 182 -14.55 7.49 -21.21
N ASN A 183 -15.69 7.09 -21.79
CA ASN A 183 -16.10 7.51 -23.14
C ASN A 183 -16.31 9.04 -23.30
N ARG A 184 -16.65 9.76 -22.22
CA ARG A 184 -16.78 11.23 -22.25
C ARG A 184 -15.44 11.98 -22.15
N THR A 185 -14.41 11.35 -21.58
CA THR A 185 -13.12 12.02 -21.26
C THR A 185 -11.99 11.56 -22.20
N MET A 186 -12.00 10.29 -22.63
CA MET A 186 -10.98 9.72 -23.53
C MET A 186 -11.02 10.31 -24.94
N ARG A 187 -12.19 10.69 -25.46
CA ARG A 187 -12.32 11.25 -26.82
C ARG A 187 -11.48 12.52 -27.00
N ASN A 188 -11.38 13.36 -25.97
CA ASN A 188 -10.59 14.59 -26.02
C ASN A 188 -9.08 14.36 -25.82
N GLU A 189 -8.67 13.28 -25.16
CA GLU A 189 -7.24 13.00 -24.92
C GLU A 189 -6.60 12.14 -26.02
N PHE A 190 -7.33 11.19 -26.61
CA PHE A 190 -6.86 10.46 -27.78
C PHE A 190 -6.68 11.41 -28.97
N VAL A 191 -7.65 12.31 -29.24
CA VAL A 191 -7.51 13.30 -30.31
C VAL A 191 -6.32 14.23 -30.06
N ARG A 192 -6.04 14.60 -28.80
CA ARG A 192 -4.91 15.50 -28.47
C ARG A 192 -3.53 14.82 -28.49
N ARG A 193 -3.46 13.49 -28.27
CA ARG A 193 -2.20 12.72 -28.34
C ARG A 193 -1.92 12.13 -29.72
N PHE A 194 -2.95 11.97 -30.56
CA PHE A 194 -2.84 11.46 -31.92
C PHE A 194 -3.02 12.54 -33.02
N HIS A 195 -3.29 13.81 -32.66
CA HIS A 195 -3.00 14.97 -33.53
C HIS A 195 -1.62 15.55 -33.18
N ILE A 196 -0.59 14.73 -33.30
CA ILE A 196 0.77 15.17 -33.63
C ILE A 196 1.05 14.60 -35.02
#